data_AF-A0A935IWG5-F1
#
_entry.id   AF-A0A935IWG5-F1
#
_cell.length_a   1.000
_cell.length_b   1.000
_cell.length_c   1.000
_cell.angle_alpha   90.00
_cell.angle_beta   90.00
_cell.angle_gamma   90.00
#
_symmetry.space_group_name_H-M   'P 1'
#
loop_
_entity.id
_entity.type
_entity.pdbx_description
1 polymer ?
#
loop_
_entity_poly.entity_id
_entity_poly.type
_entity_poly.pdbx_seq_one_letter_code
_entity_poly.pdbx_strand_id
1 'polypeptide(L)'
;MQRRILYAMYDMGIRADTAFKKSARIVGEVLGKYHPHGDSAVYEAMARMAQDFSMRTLLVDGQGNFGSVDGDPPAAMRYTEARLTSAALDILFDLNKDTVNFIPNFDDTLEEPHVLPAAIPNLLVNGATGIAVGMATSIPPHNLSEIVDAIIYMIERWEKLDDIDVEQLMEFVQGPDFPTGGIIIQEKGEEESICVWLGARTKSR
;
A
#
# COMPACT_ATOMS: atom_id res chain seq x y z
N MET A 1 3.63 9.09 -6.66
CA MET A 1 4.25 9.80 -5.52
C MET A 1 4.69 8.81 -4.43
N GLN A 2 3.84 7.87 -4.01
CA GLN A 2 4.11 6.84 -3.00
C GLN A 2 5.33 5.96 -3.36
N ARG A 3 5.45 5.53 -4.62
CA ARG A 3 6.63 4.82 -5.16
C ARG A 3 7.94 5.54 -4.84
N ARG A 4 7.99 6.86 -5.06
CA ARG A 4 9.17 7.70 -4.82
C ARG A 4 9.52 7.79 -3.33
N ILE A 5 8.52 7.84 -2.44
CA ILE A 5 8.77 7.80 -0.99
C ILE A 5 9.39 6.47 -0.58
N LEU A 6 8.77 5.35 -0.96
CA LEU A 6 9.27 4.02 -0.59
C LEU A 6 10.68 3.79 -1.14
N TYR A 7 10.91 4.18 -2.40
CA TYR A 7 12.23 4.11 -3.01
C TYR A 7 13.25 5.02 -2.32
N ALA A 8 12.92 6.28 -2.01
CA ALA A 8 13.83 7.17 -1.30
C ALA A 8 14.18 6.65 0.09
N MET A 9 13.20 6.16 0.86
CA MET A 9 13.46 5.53 2.15
C MET A 9 14.37 4.30 2.01
N TYR A 10 14.16 3.51 0.95
CA TYR A 10 15.00 2.37 0.63
C TYR A 10 16.43 2.79 0.26
N ASP A 11 16.62 3.73 -0.64
CA ASP A 11 17.92 4.27 -1.06
C ASP A 11 18.71 4.86 0.13
N MET A 12 18.01 5.54 1.05
CA MET A 12 18.58 6.09 2.28
C MET A 12 19.00 5.03 3.32
N GLY A 13 18.77 3.73 3.05
CA GLY A 13 19.06 2.66 4.01
C GLY A 13 18.07 2.57 5.18
N ILE A 14 16.90 3.21 5.08
CA ILE A 14 15.88 3.17 6.12
C ILE A 14 15.08 1.88 5.94
N ARG A 15 15.28 0.92 6.84
CA ARG A 15 14.66 -0.42 6.82
C ARG A 15 13.85 -0.67 8.09
N ALA A 16 13.06 -1.74 8.09
CA ALA A 16 12.23 -2.14 9.22
C ALA A 16 13.00 -2.46 10.51
N ASP A 17 14.26 -2.89 10.37
CA ASP A 17 15.16 -3.21 11.49
C ASP A 17 16.05 -2.03 11.91
N THR A 18 16.00 -0.91 11.19
CA THR A 18 16.78 0.29 11.51
C THR A 18 16.03 1.25 12.44
N ALA A 19 16.78 2.16 13.07
CA ALA A 19 16.19 3.22 13.87
C ALA A 19 15.35 4.18 13.00
N PHE A 20 14.25 4.66 13.55
CA PHE A 20 13.41 5.69 12.94
C PHE A 20 14.23 6.92 12.53
N LYS A 21 13.82 7.56 11.44
CA LYS A 21 14.41 8.83 10.97
C LYS A 21 13.33 9.89 10.91
N LYS A 22 13.70 11.14 11.21
CA LYS A 22 12.79 12.29 11.11
C LYS A 22 12.09 12.31 9.75
N SER A 23 10.77 12.45 9.76
CA SER A 23 9.95 12.54 8.55
C SER A 23 10.43 13.68 7.64
N ALA A 24 10.87 14.81 8.20
CA ALA A 24 11.45 15.92 7.46
C ALA A 24 12.66 15.52 6.60
N ARG A 25 13.47 14.57 7.06
CA ARG A 25 14.64 14.08 6.30
C ARG A 25 14.19 13.27 5.07
N ILE A 26 13.19 12.41 5.25
CA ILE A 26 12.64 11.59 4.16
C ILE A 26 11.95 12.47 3.11
N VAL A 27 11.14 13.43 3.56
CA VAL A 27 10.47 14.39 2.67
C VAL A 27 11.50 15.20 1.88
N GLY A 28 12.55 15.71 2.53
CA GLY A 28 13.63 16.44 1.86
C GLY A 28 14.33 15.63 0.77
N GLU A 29 14.57 14.34 1.02
CA GLU A 29 15.18 13.43 0.03
C GLU A 29 14.29 13.26 -1.21
N VAL A 30 13.00 13.02 -1.01
CA VAL A 30 12.02 12.86 -2.09
C VAL A 30 11.93 14.14 -2.93
N LEU A 31 11.88 15.30 -2.26
CA LEU A 31 11.82 16.59 -2.94
C LEU A 31 13.08 16.88 -3.76
N GLY A 32 14.25 16.62 -3.16
CA GLY A 32 15.53 16.94 -3.78
C GLY A 32 15.86 16.06 -4.99
N LYS A 33 15.47 14.77 -4.96
CA LYS A 33 15.86 13.81 -6.00
C LYS A 33 14.75 13.42 -6.98
N TYR A 34 13.49 13.35 -6.54
CA TYR A 34 12.47 12.64 -7.29
C TYR A 34 11.16 13.43 -7.50
N HIS A 35 10.82 14.41 -6.68
CA HIS A 35 9.53 15.11 -6.78
C HIS A 35 9.64 16.60 -6.37
N PRO A 36 10.11 17.48 -7.27
CA PRO A 36 10.43 18.88 -6.95
C PRO A 36 9.17 19.77 -6.89
N HIS A 37 8.20 19.39 -6.06
CA HIS A 37 6.94 20.11 -5.85
C HIS A 37 6.73 20.40 -4.35
N GLY A 38 5.48 20.68 -3.94
CA GLY A 38 5.17 21.01 -2.54
C GLY A 38 5.49 19.88 -1.56
N ASP A 39 6.04 20.24 -0.40
CA ASP A 39 6.41 19.31 0.68
C ASP A 39 5.19 18.64 1.34
N SER A 40 4.07 19.36 1.43
CA SER A 40 2.84 18.91 2.08
C SER A 40 2.31 17.64 1.42
N ALA A 41 2.22 17.61 0.10
CA ALA A 41 1.75 16.44 -0.64
C ALA A 41 2.63 15.22 -0.32
N VAL A 42 3.96 15.41 -0.30
CA VAL A 42 4.93 14.36 0.04
C VAL A 42 4.70 13.84 1.45
N TYR A 43 4.60 14.75 2.42
CA TYR A 43 4.41 14.38 3.82
C TYR A 43 3.06 13.71 4.08
N GLU A 44 1.98 14.22 3.50
CA GLU A 44 0.62 13.71 3.69
C GLU A 44 0.48 12.28 3.18
N ALA A 45 1.00 11.95 2.00
CA ALA A 45 0.90 10.57 1.54
C ALA A 45 1.91 9.62 2.21
N MET A 46 3.04 10.11 2.73
CA MET A 46 3.86 9.32 3.66
C MET A 46 3.09 9.04 4.96
N ALA A 47 2.41 10.05 5.50
CA ALA A 47 1.63 9.91 6.71
C ALA A 47 0.47 8.93 6.51
N ARG A 48 -0.24 9.00 5.37
CA ARG A 48 -1.28 8.03 4.99
C ARG A 48 -0.75 6.59 4.95
N MET A 49 0.50 6.39 4.52
CA MET A 49 1.14 5.06 4.51
C MET A 49 1.49 4.51 5.90
N ALA A 50 1.42 5.35 6.93
CA ALA A 50 1.64 5.00 8.34
C ALA A 50 0.34 4.92 9.17
N GLN A 51 -0.81 5.23 8.58
CA GLN A 51 -2.11 5.25 9.26
C GLN A 51 -2.80 3.88 9.16
N ASP A 52 -2.96 3.21 10.29
CA ASP A 52 -3.55 1.87 10.40
C ASP A 52 -5.09 1.85 10.21
N PHE A 53 -5.72 3.02 10.17
CA PHE A 53 -7.11 3.22 9.80
C PHE A 53 -7.28 3.57 8.31
N SER A 54 -6.20 3.92 7.60
CA SER A 54 -6.22 4.29 6.18
C SER A 54 -5.73 3.17 5.26
N MET A 55 -4.86 2.28 5.75
CA MET A 55 -4.27 1.19 4.97
C MET A 55 -4.40 -0.15 5.69
N ARG A 56 -4.76 -1.19 4.93
CA ARG A 56 -4.93 -2.55 5.45
C ARG A 56 -3.59 -3.20 5.80
N THR A 57 -2.55 -2.89 5.01
CA THR A 57 -1.16 -3.29 5.22
C THR A 57 -0.29 -2.04 5.16
N LEU A 58 0.26 -1.62 6.31
CA LEU A 58 1.12 -0.45 6.41
C LEU A 58 2.40 -0.62 5.60
N LEU A 59 2.82 0.45 4.92
CA LEU A 59 4.09 0.49 4.17
C LEU A 59 5.14 1.37 4.87
N VAL A 60 4.68 2.24 5.76
CA VAL A 60 5.54 3.07 6.62
C VAL A 60 5.21 2.77 8.07
N ASP A 61 6.25 2.51 8.86
CA ASP A 61 6.17 2.42 10.32
C ASP A 61 6.47 3.82 10.87
N GLY A 62 5.47 4.45 11.49
CA GLY A 62 5.52 5.82 11.97
C GLY A 62 5.63 5.91 13.49
N GLN A 63 6.52 6.77 13.98
CA GLN A 63 6.62 7.14 15.40
C GLN A 63 6.22 8.61 15.60
N GLY A 64 5.24 8.85 16.47
CA GLY A 64 4.66 10.16 16.74
C GLY A 64 3.18 10.22 16.35
N ASN A 65 2.63 11.43 16.26
CA ASN A 65 1.23 11.63 15.87
C ASN A 65 1.09 11.69 14.33
N PHE A 66 0.54 10.63 13.73
CA PHE A 66 0.25 10.51 12.30
C PHE A 66 -1.23 10.78 11.96
N GLY A 67 -1.97 11.43 12.86
CA GLY A 67 -3.38 11.72 12.72
C GLY A 67 -4.27 10.67 13.38
N SER A 68 -5.59 10.87 13.28
CA SER A 68 -6.59 10.00 13.88
C SER A 68 -7.73 9.69 12.91
N VAL A 69 -8.51 8.65 13.22
CA VAL A 69 -9.74 8.31 12.50
C VAL A 69 -10.81 9.40 12.62
N ASP A 70 -10.73 10.23 13.68
CA ASP A 70 -11.64 11.34 13.94
C ASP A 70 -11.35 12.57 13.06
N GLY A 71 -10.32 12.50 12.22
CA GLY A 71 -9.95 13.54 11.26
C GLY A 71 -8.86 14.50 11.75
N ASP A 72 -8.20 14.21 12.87
CA ASP A 72 -7.05 15.01 13.29
C ASP A 72 -5.90 14.85 12.28
N PRO A 73 -5.31 15.96 11.80
CA PRO A 73 -4.19 15.89 10.88
C PRO A 73 -2.93 15.35 11.58
N PRO A 74 -1.99 14.76 10.83
CA PRO A 74 -0.69 14.39 11.38
C PRO A 74 0.04 15.63 11.92
N ALA A 75 0.83 15.44 12.98
CA ALA A 75 1.72 16.49 13.47
C ALA A 75 2.75 16.85 12.38
N ALA A 76 3.32 18.06 12.43
CA ALA A 76 4.30 18.48 11.43
C ALA A 76 5.49 17.50 11.32
N MET A 77 6.05 17.34 10.12
CA MET A 77 7.15 16.39 9.79
C MET A 77 8.43 16.51 10.63
N ARG A 78 8.60 17.60 11.40
CA ARG A 78 9.70 17.77 12.37
C ARG A 78 9.47 17.01 13.69
N TYR A 79 8.22 16.67 14.01
CA TYR A 79 7.82 15.98 15.23
C TYR A 79 7.56 14.49 15.04
N THR A 80 7.47 14.02 13.80
CA THR A 80 7.27 12.60 13.48
C THR A 80 8.55 11.99 12.93
N GLU A 81 8.66 10.67 13.10
CA GLU A 81 9.72 9.85 12.54
C GLU A 81 9.12 8.66 11.82
N ALA A 82 9.83 8.12 10.85
CA ALA A 82 9.34 7.03 10.03
C ALA A 82 10.47 6.06 9.62
N ARG A 83 10.08 4.82 9.35
CA ARG A 83 10.89 3.80 8.65
C ARG A 83 10.00 2.90 7.79
N LEU A 84 10.59 2.06 6.95
CA LEU A 84 9.81 1.10 6.16
C LEU A 84 9.27 -0.02 7.06
N THR A 85 8.09 -0.55 6.74
CA THR A 85 7.61 -1.81 7.33
C THR A 85 8.25 -3.02 6.63
N SER A 86 8.15 -4.22 7.22
CA SER A 86 8.56 -5.46 6.55
C SER A 86 7.81 -5.67 5.23
N ALA A 87 6.50 -5.39 5.20
CA ALA A 87 5.70 -5.50 3.98
C ALA A 87 6.18 -4.56 2.87
N ALA A 88 6.65 -3.36 3.21
CA ALA A 88 7.27 -2.48 2.21
C ALA A 88 8.60 -3.04 1.68
N LEU A 89 9.38 -3.73 2.51
CA LEU A 89 10.59 -4.42 2.05
C LEU A 89 10.27 -5.55 1.06
N ASP A 90 9.16 -6.26 1.26
CA ASP A 90 8.69 -7.27 0.31
C ASP A 90 8.26 -6.62 -1.03
N ILE A 91 7.66 -5.43 -1.00
CA ILE A 91 7.36 -4.67 -2.23
C ILE A 91 8.64 -4.25 -2.96
N LEU A 92 9.71 -3.93 -2.22
CA LEU A 92 11.00 -3.49 -2.74
C LEU A 92 11.99 -4.66 -2.94
N PHE A 93 11.52 -5.90 -2.80
CA PHE A 93 12.36 -7.09 -2.80
C PHE A 93 13.13 -7.22 -4.11
N ASP A 94 14.44 -7.47 -4.02
CA ASP A 94 15.33 -7.64 -5.17
C ASP A 94 15.34 -6.49 -6.20
N LEU A 95 14.99 -5.26 -5.78
CA LEU A 95 15.04 -4.08 -6.64
C LEU A 95 16.43 -3.85 -7.29
N ASN A 96 17.51 -4.20 -6.57
CA ASN A 96 18.90 -4.03 -7.03
C ASN A 96 19.41 -5.15 -7.96
N LYS A 97 18.53 -6.05 -8.43
CA LYS A 97 18.89 -7.18 -9.30
C LYS A 97 18.31 -7.03 -10.71
N ASP A 98 18.22 -5.80 -11.20
CA ASP A 98 17.67 -5.48 -12.54
C ASP A 98 16.27 -6.08 -12.77
N THR A 99 15.44 -6.11 -11.72
CA THR A 99 14.10 -6.71 -11.75
C THR A 99 13.04 -5.82 -12.38
N VAL A 100 13.32 -4.52 -12.51
CA VAL A 100 12.43 -3.52 -13.10
C VAL A 100 13.25 -2.52 -13.90
N ASN A 101 12.61 -1.90 -14.90
CA ASN A 101 13.23 -0.80 -15.63
C ASN A 101 13.33 0.44 -14.73
N PHE A 102 14.47 1.10 -14.84
CA PHE A 102 14.70 2.44 -14.28
C PHE A 102 14.53 3.49 -15.38
N ILE A 103 14.15 4.69 -14.98
CA ILE A 103 14.03 5.84 -15.86
C ILE A 103 14.78 7.03 -15.24
N PRO A 104 15.27 7.98 -16.06
CA PRO A 104 15.82 9.22 -15.54
C PRO A 104 14.83 9.95 -14.62
N ASN A 105 15.36 10.62 -13.59
CA ASN A 105 14.58 11.47 -12.70
C ASN A 105 14.22 12.81 -13.40
N PHE A 106 13.71 13.78 -12.64
CA PHE A 106 13.16 15.02 -13.23
C PHE A 106 14.18 15.95 -13.89
N ASP A 107 15.48 15.81 -13.58
CA ASP A 107 16.58 16.62 -14.13
C ASP A 107 17.64 15.76 -14.85
N ASP A 108 17.33 14.50 -15.13
CA ASP A 108 18.19 13.53 -15.81
C ASP A 108 19.56 13.27 -15.14
N THR A 109 19.71 13.60 -13.85
CA THR A 109 20.98 13.39 -13.10
C THR A 109 21.02 12.07 -12.32
N LEU A 110 19.85 11.48 -12.05
CA LEU A 110 19.67 10.24 -11.30
C LEU A 110 18.66 9.34 -12.02
N GLU A 111 18.53 8.10 -11.55
CA GLU A 111 17.49 7.18 -12.01
C GLU A 111 16.51 6.84 -10.88
N GLU A 112 15.25 6.60 -11.24
CA GLU A 112 14.20 6.08 -10.36
C GLU A 112 13.52 4.84 -11.00
N PRO A 113 13.04 3.88 -10.19
CA PRO A 113 12.35 2.73 -10.72
C PRO A 113 11.00 3.15 -11.33
N HIS A 114 10.70 2.64 -12.53
CA HIS A 114 9.42 2.90 -13.20
C HIS A 114 8.25 2.26 -12.44
N VAL A 115 8.45 1.02 -11.97
CA VAL A 115 7.53 0.24 -11.12
C VAL A 115 8.33 -0.41 -9.99
N LEU A 116 7.65 -0.92 -8.96
CA LEU A 116 8.30 -1.72 -7.91
C LEU A 116 8.10 -3.21 -8.18
N PRO A 117 9.02 -4.09 -7.75
CA PRO A 117 8.88 -5.54 -7.89
C PRO A 117 7.55 -6.08 -7.34
N ALA A 118 7.06 -5.51 -6.23
CA ALA A 118 5.74 -5.76 -5.67
C ALA A 118 5.45 -7.25 -5.42
N ALA A 119 6.30 -7.93 -4.65
CA ALA A 119 6.10 -9.34 -4.27
C ALA A 119 4.79 -9.58 -3.48
N ILE A 120 4.19 -8.50 -2.95
CA ILE A 120 2.84 -8.50 -2.39
C ILE A 120 1.88 -7.89 -3.43
N PRO A 121 0.68 -8.47 -3.66
CA PRO A 121 -0.35 -7.93 -4.56
C PRO A 121 -0.99 -6.65 -4.00
N ASN A 122 -0.20 -5.59 -3.87
CA ASN A 122 -0.49 -4.40 -3.08
C ASN A 122 -1.73 -3.63 -3.58
N LEU A 123 -2.02 -3.65 -4.88
CA LEU A 123 -3.20 -2.98 -5.44
C LEU A 123 -4.49 -3.55 -4.85
N LEU A 124 -4.61 -4.87 -4.73
CA LEU A 124 -5.79 -5.52 -4.18
C LEU A 124 -5.77 -5.48 -2.65
N VAL A 125 -4.61 -5.70 -2.03
CA VAL A 125 -4.47 -5.75 -0.57
C VAL A 125 -4.74 -4.39 0.07
N ASN A 126 -4.20 -3.31 -0.50
CA ASN A 126 -4.35 -1.96 0.05
C ASN A 126 -5.40 -1.11 -0.66
N GLY A 127 -5.91 -1.55 -1.82
CA GLY A 127 -6.84 -0.79 -2.62
C GLY A 127 -6.22 0.46 -3.26
N ALA A 128 -7.06 1.23 -3.95
CA ALA A 128 -6.70 2.51 -4.54
C ALA A 128 -7.93 3.40 -4.72
N THR A 129 -7.83 4.65 -4.29
CA THR A 129 -8.86 5.68 -4.54
C THR A 129 -8.21 6.87 -5.20
N GLY A 130 -8.84 7.39 -6.25
CA GLY A 130 -8.32 8.55 -6.97
C GLY A 130 -9.39 9.18 -7.86
N ILE A 131 -9.34 10.50 -7.98
CA ILE A 131 -10.20 11.27 -8.85
C ILE A 131 -9.29 12.05 -9.80
N ALA A 132 -9.45 11.80 -11.09
CA ALA A 132 -8.83 12.54 -12.17
C ALA A 132 -9.92 13.28 -12.96
N VAL A 133 -9.52 14.21 -13.83
CA VAL A 133 -10.46 14.92 -14.69
C VAL A 133 -11.19 13.91 -15.59
N GLY A 134 -12.47 13.68 -15.33
CA GLY A 134 -13.32 12.75 -16.09
C GLY A 134 -13.23 11.27 -15.70
N MET A 135 -12.44 10.89 -14.69
CA MET A 135 -12.31 9.49 -14.24
C MET A 135 -12.23 9.42 -12.71
N ALA A 136 -12.90 8.44 -12.12
CA ALA A 136 -12.77 8.11 -10.71
C ALA A 136 -12.46 6.62 -10.58
N THR A 137 -11.56 6.28 -9.65
CA THR A 137 -11.26 4.90 -9.28
C THR A 137 -11.51 4.71 -7.79
N SER A 138 -12.07 3.56 -7.44
CA SER A 138 -12.26 3.12 -6.06
C SER A 138 -12.16 1.60 -6.02
N ILE A 139 -10.96 1.11 -5.71
CA ILE A 139 -10.66 -0.31 -5.49
C ILE A 139 -10.57 -0.51 -3.98
N PRO A 140 -11.45 -1.32 -3.36
CA PRO A 140 -11.39 -1.58 -1.94
C PRO A 140 -10.21 -2.51 -1.58
N PRO A 141 -9.71 -2.44 -0.32
CA PRO A 141 -8.70 -3.38 0.17
C PRO A 141 -9.29 -4.78 0.36
N HIS A 142 -8.46 -5.81 0.22
CA HIS A 142 -8.82 -7.22 0.37
C HIS A 142 -7.87 -7.93 1.32
N ASN A 143 -8.29 -9.08 1.82
CA ASN A 143 -7.48 -9.89 2.71
C ASN A 143 -6.29 -10.50 1.96
N LEU A 144 -5.08 -10.38 2.53
CA LEU A 144 -3.86 -10.88 1.88
C LEU A 144 -3.91 -12.41 1.64
N SER A 145 -4.39 -13.19 2.60
CA SER A 145 -4.41 -14.65 2.47
C SER A 145 -5.36 -15.08 1.36
N GLU A 146 -6.54 -14.47 1.25
CA GLU A 146 -7.51 -14.79 0.19
C GLU A 146 -6.96 -14.47 -1.20
N ILE A 147 -6.30 -13.31 -1.36
CA ILE A 147 -5.65 -12.96 -2.63
C ILE A 147 -4.51 -13.93 -2.95
N VAL A 148 -3.72 -14.35 -1.95
CA VAL A 148 -2.65 -15.33 -2.15
C VAL A 148 -3.22 -16.70 -2.54
N ASP A 149 -4.29 -17.17 -1.90
CA ASP A 149 -4.94 -18.44 -2.23
C ASP A 149 -5.50 -18.44 -3.67
N ALA A 150 -6.12 -17.32 -4.10
CA ALA A 150 -6.55 -17.14 -5.48
C ALA A 150 -5.38 -17.15 -6.47
N ILE A 151 -4.26 -16.49 -6.14
CA ILE A 151 -3.04 -16.50 -6.95
C ILE A 151 -2.46 -17.92 -7.05
N ILE A 152 -2.40 -18.65 -5.94
CA ILE A 152 -1.94 -20.06 -5.92
C ILE A 152 -2.83 -20.90 -6.83
N TYR A 153 -4.15 -20.76 -6.72
CA TYR A 153 -5.10 -21.46 -7.58
C TYR A 153 -4.85 -21.22 -9.07
N MET A 154 -4.58 -19.97 -9.45
CA MET A 154 -4.23 -19.59 -10.83
C MET A 154 -2.88 -20.19 -11.27
N ILE A 155 -1.86 -20.14 -10.40
CA ILE A 155 -0.53 -20.70 -10.69
C ILE A 155 -0.59 -22.22 -10.87
N GLU A 156 -1.35 -22.94 -10.03
CA GLU A 156 -1.53 -24.39 -10.15
C GLU A 156 -2.25 -24.80 -11.46
N ARG A 157 -2.99 -23.88 -12.08
CA ARG A 157 -3.76 -24.09 -13.32
C ARG A 157 -3.26 -23.24 -14.48
N TRP A 158 -2.00 -22.81 -14.43
CA TRP A 158 -1.44 -21.85 -15.39
C TRP A 158 -1.57 -22.26 -16.87
N GLU A 159 -1.55 -23.56 -17.18
CA GLU A 159 -1.71 -24.07 -18.56
C GLU A 159 -3.11 -23.80 -19.15
N LYS A 160 -4.10 -23.54 -18.29
CA LYS A 160 -5.51 -23.31 -18.63
C LYS A 160 -6.02 -22.05 -17.96
N LEU A 161 -5.18 -21.02 -17.87
CA LEU A 161 -5.54 -19.76 -17.21
C LEU A 161 -6.82 -19.13 -17.80
N ASP A 162 -7.03 -19.29 -19.10
CA ASP A 162 -8.21 -18.79 -19.82
C ASP A 162 -9.51 -19.53 -19.46
N ASP A 163 -9.42 -20.72 -18.86
CA ASP A 163 -10.58 -21.49 -18.37
C ASP A 163 -11.00 -21.05 -16.96
N ILE A 164 -10.22 -20.18 -16.29
CA ILE A 164 -10.51 -19.68 -14.94
C ILE A 164 -11.46 -18.48 -15.05
N ASP A 165 -12.68 -18.64 -14.57
CA ASP A 165 -13.68 -17.57 -14.53
C ASP A 165 -13.67 -16.80 -13.20
N VAL A 166 -14.47 -15.73 -13.14
CA VAL A 166 -14.55 -14.86 -11.97
C VAL A 166 -15.24 -15.58 -10.81
N GLU A 167 -16.27 -16.38 -11.10
CA GLU A 167 -17.02 -17.16 -10.13
C GLU A 167 -16.11 -18.10 -9.33
N GLN A 168 -15.17 -18.78 -10.00
CA GLN A 168 -14.16 -19.62 -9.36
C GLN A 168 -13.22 -18.83 -8.45
N LEU A 169 -12.79 -17.63 -8.86
CA LEU A 169 -11.91 -16.79 -8.04
C LEU A 169 -12.65 -16.21 -6.82
N MET A 170 -13.96 -15.96 -6.96
CA MET A 170 -14.82 -15.52 -5.85
C MET A 170 -15.03 -16.60 -4.78
N GLU A 171 -14.72 -17.87 -5.05
CA GLU A 171 -14.68 -18.91 -4.02
C GLU A 171 -13.54 -18.69 -3.01
N PHE A 172 -12.50 -17.94 -3.40
CA PHE A 172 -11.37 -17.58 -2.53
C PHE A 172 -11.53 -16.18 -1.94
N VAL A 173 -11.88 -15.20 -2.77
CA VAL A 173 -11.98 -13.79 -2.38
C VAL A 173 -13.41 -13.49 -1.90
N GLN A 174 -13.63 -13.54 -0.58
CA GLN A 174 -14.99 -13.44 -0.03
C GLN A 174 -15.53 -11.99 -0.02
N GLY A 175 -14.68 -11.01 -0.34
CA GLY A 175 -15.03 -9.59 -0.37
C GLY A 175 -13.95 -8.66 0.21
N PRO A 176 -14.27 -7.36 0.34
CA PRO A 176 -13.37 -6.37 0.91
C PRO A 176 -13.02 -6.60 2.39
N ASP A 177 -11.77 -6.31 2.75
CA ASP A 177 -11.26 -6.35 4.13
C ASP A 177 -10.72 -4.97 4.53
N PHE A 178 -11.58 -4.17 5.18
CA PHE A 178 -11.26 -2.80 5.56
C PHE A 178 -10.40 -2.72 6.82
N PRO A 179 -9.42 -1.79 6.88
CA PRO A 179 -8.55 -1.61 8.06
C PRO A 179 -9.29 -1.30 9.37
N THR A 180 -10.51 -0.74 9.27
CA THR A 180 -11.38 -0.36 10.39
C THR A 180 -12.31 -1.49 10.83
N GLY A 181 -12.34 -2.63 10.12
CA GLY A 181 -13.41 -3.60 10.24
C GLY A 181 -14.75 -3.05 9.77
N GLY A 182 -15.85 -3.70 10.17
CA GLY A 182 -17.21 -3.33 9.79
C GLY A 182 -18.08 -4.56 9.55
N ILE A 183 -19.29 -4.34 9.04
CA ILE A 183 -20.17 -5.40 8.55
C ILE A 183 -20.62 -5.00 7.15
N ILE A 184 -20.47 -5.92 6.19
CA ILE A 184 -20.94 -5.72 4.81
C ILE A 184 -22.29 -6.44 4.68
N ILE A 185 -23.37 -5.69 4.54
CA ILE A 185 -24.71 -6.27 4.32
C ILE A 185 -24.96 -6.28 2.82
N GLN A 186 -25.22 -7.46 2.26
CA GLN A 186 -25.55 -7.61 0.85
C GLN A 186 -27.02 -8.01 0.72
N GLU A 187 -27.85 -7.13 0.17
CA GLU A 187 -29.22 -7.48 -0.21
C GLU A 187 -29.17 -8.30 -1.50
N LYS A 188 -29.47 -9.60 -1.41
CA LYS A 188 -29.53 -10.51 -2.56
C LYS A 188 -30.99 -10.89 -2.83
N GLY A 189 -31.80 -9.95 -3.34
CA GLY A 189 -33.24 -10.19 -3.59
C GLY A 189 -34.07 -10.31 -2.30
N GLU A 190 -35.26 -10.93 -2.38
CA GLU A 190 -36.27 -11.01 -1.28
C GLU A 190 -35.81 -11.77 -0.01
N GLU A 191 -34.60 -12.34 0.02
CA GLU A 191 -34.00 -12.93 1.22
C GLU A 191 -32.77 -12.13 1.65
N GLU A 192 -32.89 -11.41 2.77
CA GLU A 192 -31.76 -10.76 3.44
C GLU A 192 -30.70 -11.81 3.82
N SER A 193 -29.57 -11.82 3.11
CA SER A 193 -28.42 -12.65 3.44
C SER A 193 -27.37 -11.78 4.14
N ILE A 194 -27.20 -11.97 5.45
CA ILE A 194 -26.18 -11.25 6.21
C ILE A 194 -24.82 -11.94 5.99
N CYS A 195 -23.95 -11.33 5.18
CA CYS A 195 -22.55 -11.76 5.09
C CYS A 195 -21.73 -11.07 6.19
N VAL A 196 -21.51 -11.76 7.32
CA VAL A 196 -20.75 -11.18 8.44
C VAL A 196 -19.25 -11.30 8.16
N TRP A 197 -18.65 -10.19 7.73
CA TRP A 197 -17.20 -10.06 7.62
C TRP A 197 -16.60 -9.48 8.89
N LEU A 198 -16.13 -10.34 9.79
CA LEU A 198 -15.36 -9.91 10.96
C LEU A 198 -13.90 -9.70 10.54
N GLY A 199 -13.55 -8.48 10.17
CA GLY A 199 -12.16 -8.04 10.05
C GLY A 199 -11.47 -8.09 11.42
N ALA A 200 -11.08 -9.27 11.88
CA ALA A 200 -10.36 -9.44 13.13
C ALA A 200 -8.88 -9.05 12.91
N ARG A 201 -8.43 -7.96 13.54
CA ARG A 201 -7.00 -7.72 13.76
C ARG A 201 -6.46 -8.84 14.65
N THR A 202 -5.90 -9.90 14.08
CA THR A 202 -4.85 -10.66 14.77
C THR A 202 -3.61 -9.78 14.81
N LYS A 203 -3.40 -9.07 15.93
CA LYS A 203 -2.07 -8.55 16.25
C LYS A 203 -1.16 -9.77 16.41
N SER A 204 -0.42 -10.14 15.36
CA SER A 204 0.79 -10.95 15.54
C SER A 204 1.77 -10.09 16.34
N ARG A 205 2.12 -10.56 17.54
CA ARG A 205 3.20 -10.00 18.36
C ARG A 205 4.54 -10.11 17.65
#